data_AF-A0A9C9ERV0-F1
#
_entry.id   AF-A0A9C9ERV0-F1
#
_cell.length_a   1.000
_cell.length_b   1.000
_cell.length_c   1.000
_cell.angle_alpha   90.00
_cell.angle_beta   90.00
_cell.angle_gamma   90.00
#
_symmetry.space_group_name_H-M   'P 1'
#
loop_
_entity.id
_entity.type
_entity.pdbx_description
1 polymer ?
#
loop_
_entity_poly.entity_id
_entity_poly.type
_entity_poly.pdbx_seq_one_letter_code
_entity_poly.pdbx_strand_id
1 'polypeptide(L)'
;MSIDFIGVWIAALLTLFIFSFLYKDNPFYKFAEYLYVGISAGYFAAYYYHNVMVPNLFVPLQNHQFDYLIPLVLGITILFRLFPKYSWVSRYGFAYSVAMGAGINF
;
A
#
# COMPACT_ATOMS: atom_id res chain seq x y z
N MET A 1 -31.79 -13.84 -10.07
CA MET A 1 -31.00 -13.78 -8.82
C MET A 1 -30.21 -12.48 -8.87
N SER A 2 -30.42 -11.55 -7.94
CA SER A 2 -29.73 -10.25 -7.96
C SER A 2 -28.26 -10.42 -7.57
N ILE A 3 -27.39 -9.54 -8.07
CA ILE A 3 -25.96 -9.49 -7.72
C ILE A 3 -25.79 -9.34 -6.20
N ASP A 4 -26.69 -8.59 -5.56
CA ASP A 4 -26.69 -8.36 -4.11
C ASP A 4 -26.88 -9.65 -3.32
N PHE A 5 -27.72 -10.58 -3.81
CA PHE A 5 -27.94 -11.85 -3.15
C PHE A 5 -26.64 -12.68 -3.08
N ILE A 6 -25.90 -12.74 -4.19
CA ILE A 6 -24.63 -13.48 -4.26
C ILE A 6 -23.57 -12.78 -3.38
N GLY A 7 -23.52 -11.45 -3.40
CA GLY A 7 -22.59 -10.67 -2.58
C GLY A 7 -22.79 -10.87 -1.08
N VAL A 8 -24.05 -10.91 -0.62
CA VAL A 8 -24.38 -11.16 0.80
C VAL A 8 -23.89 -12.54 1.26
N TRP A 9 -24.10 -13.58 0.45
CA TRP A 9 -23.60 -14.93 0.79
C TRP A 9 -22.08 -15.00 0.83
N ILE A 10 -21.39 -14.36 -0.13
CA ILE A 10 -19.92 -14.29 -0.12
C ILE A 10 -19.43 -13.56 1.13
N ALA A 11 -20.03 -12.43 1.47
CA ALA A 11 -19.66 -11.65 2.66
C ALA A 11 -19.88 -12.45 3.96
N ALA A 12 -21.01 -13.15 4.08
CA ALA A 12 -21.29 -14.02 5.21
C ALA A 12 -20.27 -15.16 5.34
N LEU A 13 -19.90 -15.81 4.23
CA LEU A 13 -18.90 -16.88 4.20
C LEU A 13 -17.51 -16.37 4.62
N LEU A 14 -17.07 -15.23 4.07
CA LEU A 14 -15.79 -14.62 4.44
C LEU A 14 -15.75 -14.21 5.92
N THR A 15 -16.88 -13.76 6.47
CA THR A 15 -17.01 -13.43 7.89
C THR A 15 -16.80 -14.67 8.76
N LEU A 16 -17.40 -15.81 8.38
CA LEU A 16 -17.18 -17.09 9.05
C LEU A 16 -15.72 -17.56 8.94
N PHE A 17 -15.07 -17.35 7.79
CA PHE A 17 -13.65 -17.70 7.62
C PHE A 17 -12.74 -16.92 8.57
N ILE A 18 -13.03 -15.63 8.81
CA ILE A 18 -12.29 -14.82 9.78
C ILE A 18 -12.57 -15.33 11.21
N PHE A 19 -13.83 -15.61 11.55
CA PHE A 19 -14.17 -16.15 12.88
C PHE A 19 -13.59 -17.54 13.15
N SER A 20 -13.23 -18.31 12.12
CA SER A 20 -12.56 -19.60 12.27
C SER A 20 -11.22 -19.50 13.04
N PHE A 21 -10.61 -18.32 13.14
CA PHE A 21 -9.45 -18.07 14.00
C PHE A 21 -9.69 -18.49 15.46
N LEU A 22 -10.91 -18.30 15.98
CA LEU A 22 -11.23 -18.56 17.39
C LEU A 22 -11.11 -20.03 17.78
N TYR A 23 -11.19 -20.94 16.80
CA TYR A 23 -11.17 -22.38 17.05
C TYR A 23 -9.75 -22.96 16.94
N LYS A 24 -8.98 -22.56 15.91
CA LYS A 24 -7.57 -22.93 15.64
C LYS A 24 -7.10 -22.22 14.36
N ASP A 25 -5.78 -22.12 14.14
CA ASP A 25 -5.21 -21.75 12.84
C ASP A 25 -5.63 -22.75 11.74
N ASN A 26 -6.73 -22.45 11.04
CA ASN A 26 -7.32 -23.26 9.99
C ASN A 26 -6.93 -22.69 8.60
N PRO A 27 -6.69 -23.52 7.57
CA PRO A 27 -6.57 -23.08 6.18
C PRO A 27 -7.59 -22.01 5.74
N PHE A 28 -8.84 -22.08 6.20
CA PHE A 28 -9.87 -21.08 5.88
C PHE A 28 -9.55 -19.67 6.41
N TYR A 29 -9.04 -19.58 7.64
CA TYR A 29 -8.62 -18.31 8.22
C TYR A 29 -7.42 -17.73 7.46
N LYS A 30 -6.40 -18.54 7.20
CA LYS A 30 -5.21 -18.11 6.44
C LYS A 30 -5.57 -17.63 5.04
N PHE A 31 -6.53 -18.27 4.39
CA PHE A 31 -7.04 -17.81 3.09
C PHE A 31 -7.69 -16.42 3.21
N ALA A 32 -8.58 -16.21 4.17
CA ALA A 32 -9.22 -14.92 4.39
C ALA A 32 -8.20 -13.82 4.75
N GLU A 33 -7.17 -14.16 5.54
CA GLU A 33 -6.07 -13.26 5.88
C GLU A 33 -5.25 -12.85 4.64
N TYR A 34 -4.80 -13.80 3.83
CA TYR A 34 -4.06 -13.49 2.59
C TYR A 34 -4.91 -12.72 1.59
N LEU A 35 -6.19 -13.05 1.47
CA LEU A 35 -7.13 -12.33 0.61
C LEU A 35 -7.30 -10.89 1.10
N TYR A 36 -7.50 -10.68 2.39
CA TYR A 36 -7.64 -9.35 2.99
C TYR A 36 -6.36 -8.52 2.77
N VAL A 37 -5.20 -9.03 3.15
CA VAL A 37 -3.92 -8.33 3.00
C VAL A 37 -3.61 -8.03 1.53
N GLY A 38 -3.90 -8.97 0.63
CA GLY A 38 -3.72 -8.79 -0.81
C GLY A 38 -4.61 -7.70 -1.39
N ILE A 39 -5.90 -7.69 -1.06
CA ILE A 39 -6.85 -6.67 -1.50
C ILE A 39 -6.46 -5.30 -0.94
N SER A 40 -6.11 -5.22 0.35
CA SER A 40 -5.67 -3.98 0.98
C SER A 40 -4.42 -3.43 0.29
N ALA A 41 -3.39 -4.26 0.10
CA ALA A 41 -2.16 -3.84 -0.58
C ALA A 41 -2.42 -3.37 -2.02
N GLY A 42 -3.25 -4.10 -2.78
CA GLY A 42 -3.62 -3.73 -4.14
C GLY A 42 -4.41 -2.42 -4.22
N TYR A 43 -5.41 -2.25 -3.35
CA TYR A 43 -6.19 -1.01 -3.25
C TYR A 43 -5.30 0.18 -2.93
N PHE A 44 -4.46 0.07 -1.90
CA PHE A 44 -3.54 1.15 -1.54
C PHE A 44 -2.55 1.47 -2.66
N ALA A 45 -2.01 0.46 -3.35
CA ALA A 45 -1.10 0.69 -4.47
C ALA A 45 -1.77 1.51 -5.59
N ALA A 46 -2.99 1.14 -6.00
CA ALA A 46 -3.75 1.88 -7.01
C ALA A 46 -4.14 3.29 -6.52
N TYR A 47 -4.58 3.40 -5.26
CA TYR A 47 -4.93 4.67 -4.63
C TYR A 47 -3.74 5.64 -4.63
N TYR A 48 -2.57 5.21 -4.15
CA TYR A 48 -1.37 6.06 -4.12
C TYR A 48 -0.88 6.41 -5.52
N TYR A 49 -0.96 5.48 -6.47
CA TYR A 49 -0.57 5.77 -7.85
C TYR A 49 -1.41 6.91 -8.43
N HIS A 50 -2.75 6.81 -8.37
CA HIS A 50 -3.63 7.81 -8.96
C HIS A 50 -3.75 9.11 -8.17
N ASN A 51 -3.81 9.03 -6.84
CA ASN A 51 -4.08 10.20 -6.00
C ASN A 51 -2.82 10.91 -5.52
N VAL A 52 -1.67 10.25 -5.55
CA VAL A 52 -0.41 10.83 -5.05
C VAL A 52 0.64 10.90 -6.15
N MET A 53 0.98 9.79 -6.80
CA MET A 53 2.10 9.78 -7.77
C MET A 53 1.77 10.59 -9.03
N VAL A 54 0.59 10.39 -9.63
CA VAL A 54 0.19 11.12 -10.85
C VAL A 54 0.19 12.65 -10.63
N PRO A 55 -0.59 13.21 -9.69
CA PRO A 55 -0.69 14.66 -9.54
C PRO A 55 0.56 15.31 -8.94
N ASN A 56 1.30 14.62 -8.05
CA ASN A 56 2.41 15.25 -7.32
C ASN A 56 3.79 14.95 -7.92
N LEU A 57 3.91 13.97 -8.82
CA LEU A 57 5.17 13.59 -9.44
C LEU A 57 5.11 13.69 -10.95
N PHE A 58 4.20 12.96 -11.59
CA PHE A 58 4.20 12.84 -13.06
C PHE A 58 3.72 14.12 -13.75
N VAL A 59 2.64 14.74 -13.28
CA VAL A 59 2.09 15.98 -13.87
C VAL A 59 3.08 17.16 -13.77
N PRO A 60 3.72 17.45 -12.61
CA PRO A 60 4.73 18.50 -12.51
C PRO A 60 5.96 18.24 -13.39
N LEU A 61 6.39 16.99 -13.51
CA LEU A 61 7.53 16.62 -14.34
C LEU A 61 7.25 16.82 -15.84
N GLN A 62 6.01 16.57 -16.27
CA GLN A 62 5.54 16.89 -17.63
C GLN A 62 5.53 18.40 -17.90
N ASN A 63 5.30 19.22 -16.86
CA ASN A 63 5.32 20.68 -16.94
C ASN A 63 6.72 21.29 -16.81
N HIS A 64 7.79 20.51 -17.04
CA HIS A 64 9.19 20.93 -16.95
C HIS A 64 9.64 21.45 -15.57
N GLN A 65 8.92 21.10 -14.49
CA GLN A 65 9.33 21.46 -13.13
C GLN A 65 10.33 20.42 -12.61
N PHE A 66 11.62 20.70 -12.82
CA PHE A 66 12.70 19.79 -12.44
C PHE A 66 12.90 19.65 -10.92
N ASP A 67 12.31 20.53 -10.11
CA ASP A 67 12.38 20.45 -8.63
C ASP A 67 11.82 19.12 -8.10
N TYR A 68 10.87 18.52 -8.83
CA TYR A 68 10.26 17.23 -8.49
C TYR A 68 11.15 16.02 -8.80
N LEU A 69 12.35 16.22 -9.37
CA LEU A 69 13.35 15.16 -9.48
C LEU A 69 13.91 14.73 -8.12
N ILE A 70 14.01 15.66 -7.16
CA ILE A 70 14.48 15.35 -5.81
C ILE A 70 13.57 14.33 -5.13
N PRO A 71 12.23 14.56 -5.00
CA PRO A 71 11.33 13.56 -4.45
C PRO A 71 11.25 12.29 -5.30
N LEU A 72 11.47 12.35 -6.62
CA LEU A 72 11.57 11.15 -7.47
C LEU A 72 12.73 10.26 -7.06
N VAL A 73 13.93 10.83 -6.93
CA VAL A 73 15.14 10.10 -6.52
C VAL A 73 14.97 9.53 -5.12
N LEU A 74 14.44 10.33 -4.17
CA LEU A 74 14.15 9.86 -2.81
C LEU A 74 13.10 8.73 -2.82
N GLY A 75 12.08 8.81 -3.66
CA GLY A 75 11.10 7.73 -3.85
C GLY A 75 11.74 6.44 -4.37
N ILE A 76 12.64 6.53 -5.35
CA ILE A 76 13.39 5.37 -5.87
C ILE A 76 14.26 4.75 -4.77
N THR A 77 14.86 5.55 -3.88
CA THR A 77 15.68 5.00 -2.79
C THR A 77 14.87 4.05 -1.89
N ILE A 78 13.57 4.30 -1.69
CA ILE A 78 12.67 3.45 -0.89
C ILE A 78 12.45 2.09 -1.56
N LEU A 79 12.40 2.03 -2.89
CA LEU A 79 12.19 0.77 -3.63
C LEU A 79 13.30 -0.26 -3.39
N PHE A 80 14.52 0.17 -3.06
CA PHE A 80 15.62 -0.73 -2.69
C PHE A 80 15.35 -1.53 -1.41
N ARG A 81 14.30 -1.21 -0.64
CA ARG A 81 13.83 -2.04 0.48
C ARG A 81 13.41 -3.43 0.06
N LEU A 82 12.96 -3.62 -1.19
CA LEU A 82 12.59 -4.93 -1.73
C LEU A 82 13.79 -5.89 -1.82
N PHE A 83 15.02 -5.36 -1.86
CA PHE A 83 16.25 -6.14 -1.94
C PHE A 83 17.01 -6.08 -0.61
N PRO A 84 17.07 -7.18 0.17
CA PRO A 84 17.71 -7.20 1.49
C PRO A 84 19.16 -6.68 1.48
N LYS A 85 19.90 -6.94 0.40
CA LYS A 85 21.29 -6.51 0.20
C LYS A 85 21.47 -4.99 0.08
N TYR A 86 20.49 -4.28 -0.50
CA TYR A 86 20.56 -2.83 -0.76
C TYR A 86 19.60 -2.03 0.12
N SER A 87 18.96 -2.67 1.10
CA SER A 87 17.99 -2.04 2.00
C SER A 87 18.52 -0.80 2.73
N TRP A 88 19.85 -0.69 2.95
CA TRP A 88 20.47 0.49 3.55
C TRP A 88 20.21 1.78 2.77
N VAL A 89 20.05 1.72 1.45
CA VAL A 89 19.76 2.87 0.57
C VAL A 89 18.37 3.45 0.87
N SER A 90 17.41 2.61 1.26
CA SER A 90 16.06 3.07 1.60
C SER A 90 16.01 3.97 2.83
N ARG A 91 17.04 3.93 3.68
CA ARG A 91 17.12 4.74 4.91
C ARG A 91 17.13 6.24 4.61
N TYR A 92 17.72 6.67 3.50
CA TYR A 92 17.76 8.09 3.13
C TYR A 92 16.37 8.63 2.78
N GLY A 93 15.61 7.89 1.96
CA GLY A 93 14.23 8.23 1.63
C GLY A 93 13.33 8.25 2.88
N PHE A 94 13.44 7.23 3.74
CA PHE A 94 12.67 7.18 4.99
C PHE A 94 13.02 8.31 5.97
N ALA A 95 14.30 8.65 6.12
CA ALA A 95 14.74 9.74 7.00
C ALA A 95 14.13 11.08 6.57
N TYR A 96 14.07 11.34 5.26
CA TYR A 96 13.42 12.54 4.73
C TYR A 96 11.92 12.58 5.04
N SER A 97 11.18 11.49 4.78
CA SER A 97 9.75 11.42 5.10
C SER A 97 9.46 11.62 6.59
N VAL A 98 10.27 11.03 7.47
CA VAL A 98 10.15 11.21 8.92
C VAL A 98 10.49 12.63 9.35
N ALA A 99 11.56 13.22 8.81
CA ALA A 99 11.95 14.61 9.10
C ALA A 99 10.87 15.62 8.66
N MET A 100 10.25 15.41 7.48
CA MET A 100 9.10 16.22 7.06
C MET A 100 7.91 16.05 8.00
N GLY A 101 7.58 14.82 8.37
CA GLY A 101 6.50 14.55 9.32
C GLY A 101 6.74 15.21 10.68
N ALA A 102 7.98 15.17 11.18
CA ALA A 102 8.38 15.84 12.41
C ALA A 102 8.51 17.37 12.26
N GLY A 103 8.66 17.92 11.05
CA GLY A 103 8.73 19.36 10.84
C GLY A 103 7.37 20.03 10.68
N ILE A 104 6.37 19.31 10.16
CA ILE A 104 5.03 19.85 9.85
C ILE A 104 4.07 19.74 11.05
N ASN A 105 4.29 18.78 11.95
CA ASN A 105 3.41 18.50 13.09
C ASN A 105 3.87 19.11 14.43
N PHE A 106 4.83 20.05 14.41
CA PHE A 106 5.26 20.85 15.56
C PHE A 106 5.01 22.33 15.26
#